data_AF-A0A396ZW56-F1
#
_entry.id   AF-A0A396ZW56-F1
#
_cell.length_a   1.000
_cell.length_b   1.000
_cell.length_c   1.000
_cell.angle_alpha   90.00
_cell.angle_beta   90.00
_cell.angle_gamma   90.00
#
_symmetry.space_group_name_H-M   'P 1'
#
loop_
_entity.id
_entity.type
_entity.pdbx_description
1 polymer ?
#
loop_
_entity_poly.entity_id
_entity_poly.type
_entity_poly.pdbx_seq_one_letter_code
_entity_poly.pdbx_strand_id
1 'polypeptide(L)'
;MEYLHFRELPSGVNAIVAIATYTGYNQEDSLIMNQSAIDRGLFRSTFYRCYVDQERNKSPHGIGGGSGFLNSEEFEKPTRATCLRLKHGSYHKLDADGLVAPGTRVSGSDIIIGKTCPLPSNDENGLEARHQKRDASTTLRTHENGIIDSVMLTTNAEGFKFTKVRFRNIRIPQIGDKFASRHGQKGTIGMTYRQEDMPFTIEGVTPDIVVNPHAIPSRMTIGHLIECLLGKVSSQTGDEGDATPFTDVTVQAISDTLHSLGLIFAKFIVDPLLY
;
A
#
# COMPACT_ATOMS: atom_id res chain seq x y z
N MET A 1 -12.78 -22.24 -7.09
CA MET A 1 -11.70 -21.25 -7.35
C MET A 1 -10.35 -21.89 -7.75
N GLU A 2 -10.30 -23.22 -7.88
CA GLU A 2 -9.07 -23.96 -8.15
C GLU A 2 -8.49 -23.71 -9.55
N TYR A 3 -9.32 -23.73 -10.59
CA TYR A 3 -8.88 -23.50 -11.98
C TYR A 3 -8.30 -22.10 -12.24
N LEU A 4 -8.67 -21.10 -11.42
CA LEU A 4 -8.13 -19.74 -11.51
C LEU A 4 -6.86 -19.57 -10.67
N HIS A 5 -6.42 -20.62 -9.96
CA HIS A 5 -5.30 -20.58 -9.01
C HIS A 5 -5.41 -19.47 -7.96
N PHE A 6 -6.63 -19.02 -7.65
CA PHE A 6 -6.85 -17.94 -6.68
C PHE A 6 -6.44 -18.34 -5.26
N ARG A 7 -6.47 -19.64 -4.95
CA ARG A 7 -5.96 -20.17 -3.68
C ARG A 7 -4.45 -20.00 -3.55
N GLU A 8 -3.72 -20.08 -4.64
CA GLU A 8 -2.25 -19.89 -4.67
C GLU A 8 -1.89 -18.40 -4.63
N LEU A 9 -2.73 -17.54 -5.22
CA LEU A 9 -2.55 -16.08 -5.27
C LEU A 9 -3.75 -15.34 -4.65
N PRO A 10 -3.98 -15.46 -3.33
CA PRO A 10 -5.12 -14.83 -2.67
C PRO A 10 -4.95 -13.31 -2.54
N SER A 11 -6.06 -12.60 -2.49
CA SER A 11 -6.09 -11.12 -2.41
C SER A 11 -6.78 -10.58 -1.14
N GLY A 12 -6.81 -11.36 -0.05
CA GLY A 12 -7.49 -10.99 1.19
C GLY A 12 -7.05 -11.83 2.38
N VAL A 13 -7.61 -11.51 3.55
CA VAL A 13 -7.33 -12.21 4.82
C VAL A 13 -8.67 -12.56 5.47
N ASN A 14 -8.76 -13.77 6.03
CA ASN A 14 -9.91 -14.18 6.83
C ASN A 14 -9.91 -13.39 8.14
N ALA A 15 -11.07 -12.84 8.52
CA ALA A 15 -11.24 -12.05 9.73
C ALA A 15 -12.43 -12.56 10.53
N ILE A 16 -12.34 -12.47 11.86
CA ILE A 16 -13.46 -12.77 12.75
C ILE A 16 -14.37 -11.54 12.79
N VAL A 17 -15.59 -11.68 12.30
CA VAL A 17 -16.57 -10.59 12.23
C VAL A 17 -17.65 -10.77 13.28
N ALA A 18 -17.91 -9.72 14.06
CA ALA A 18 -19.07 -9.64 14.95
C ALA A 18 -20.12 -8.69 14.37
N ILE A 19 -21.38 -9.13 14.39
CA ILE A 19 -22.53 -8.32 13.96
C ILE A 19 -23.19 -7.76 15.21
N ALA A 20 -22.88 -6.51 15.56
CA ALA A 20 -23.38 -5.87 16.77
C ALA A 20 -23.34 -4.34 16.63
N THR A 21 -24.28 -3.63 17.26
CA THR A 21 -24.15 -2.18 17.45
C THR A 21 -23.21 -1.93 18.62
N TYR A 22 -22.07 -1.29 18.38
CA TYR A 22 -21.06 -1.07 19.41
C TYR A 22 -20.58 0.38 19.42
N THR A 23 -20.67 1.06 20.55
CA THR A 23 -20.19 2.46 20.78
C THR A 23 -20.70 3.55 19.81
N GLY A 24 -21.56 3.22 18.84
CA GLY A 24 -22.07 4.13 17.82
C GLY A 24 -21.16 4.35 16.60
N TYR A 25 -19.87 4.00 16.69
CA TYR A 25 -18.87 4.23 15.63
C TYR A 25 -18.89 3.22 14.47
N ASN A 26 -19.93 2.40 14.36
CA ASN A 26 -20.18 1.52 13.22
C ASN A 26 -21.46 1.86 12.44
N GLN A 27 -22.02 3.07 12.61
CA GLN A 27 -23.16 3.54 11.81
C GLN A 27 -22.76 3.95 10.39
N GLU A 28 -23.71 3.99 9.45
CA GLU A 28 -23.49 4.51 8.08
C GLU A 28 -22.27 3.90 7.35
N ASP A 29 -22.19 2.57 7.29
CA ASP A 29 -21.08 1.84 6.64
C ASP A 29 -19.69 2.05 7.27
N SER A 30 -19.63 2.56 8.50
CA SER A 30 -18.40 2.53 9.27
C SER A 30 -18.18 1.17 9.93
N LEU A 31 -16.90 0.79 10.05
CA LEU A 31 -16.43 -0.45 10.64
C LEU A 31 -15.63 -0.12 11.89
N ILE A 32 -15.81 -0.92 12.93
CA ILE A 32 -14.92 -0.90 14.09
C ILE A 32 -13.90 -2.02 13.89
N MET A 33 -12.61 -1.73 14.05
CA MET A 33 -11.53 -2.71 13.87
C MET A 33 -10.70 -2.87 15.14
N ASN A 34 -10.22 -4.08 15.39
CA ASN A 34 -9.37 -4.40 16.52
C ASN A 34 -7.94 -3.85 16.30
N GLN A 35 -7.59 -2.81 17.05
CA GLN A 35 -6.27 -2.18 17.02
C GLN A 35 -5.16 -3.18 17.35
N SER A 36 -5.36 -4.06 18.32
CA SER A 36 -4.36 -5.08 18.68
C SER A 36 -4.12 -6.07 17.53
N ALA A 37 -5.14 -6.38 16.72
CA ALA A 37 -4.98 -7.20 15.52
C ALA A 37 -4.20 -6.44 14.42
N ILE A 38 -4.48 -5.15 14.20
CA ILE A 38 -3.73 -4.29 13.28
C ILE A 38 -2.25 -4.20 13.70
N ASP A 39 -1.99 -4.05 15.00
CA ASP A 39 -0.64 -3.97 15.57
C ASP A 39 0.15 -5.28 15.41
N ARG A 40 -0.56 -6.42 15.45
CA ARG A 40 0.01 -7.75 15.13
C ARG A 40 0.26 -7.96 13.63
N GLY A 41 -0.37 -7.17 12.76
CA GLY A 41 -0.12 -7.17 11.32
C GLY A 41 -1.33 -7.40 10.43
N LEU A 42 -2.54 -7.48 11.00
CA LEU A 42 -3.76 -7.67 10.23
C LEU A 42 -3.90 -6.57 9.16
N PHE A 43 -4.14 -6.98 7.91
CA PHE A 43 -4.31 -6.11 6.74
C PHE A 43 -3.16 -5.12 6.42
N ARG A 44 -1.94 -5.34 6.95
CA ARG A 44 -0.78 -4.55 6.52
C ARG A 44 -0.50 -4.76 5.04
N SER A 45 -0.25 -3.68 4.32
CA SER A 45 0.14 -3.72 2.91
C SER A 45 1.44 -2.97 2.68
N THR A 46 2.13 -3.29 1.57
CA THR A 46 3.30 -2.52 1.14
C THR A 46 2.98 -1.85 -0.18
N PHE A 47 3.05 -0.53 -0.19
CA PHE A 47 2.90 0.29 -1.37
C PHE A 47 4.26 0.43 -2.06
N TYR A 48 4.31 0.13 -3.36
CA TYR A 48 5.49 0.33 -4.19
C TYR A 48 5.22 1.41 -5.23
N ARG A 49 6.17 2.32 -5.43
CA ARG A 49 6.18 3.22 -6.59
C ARG A 49 7.60 3.30 -7.15
N CYS A 50 7.66 3.37 -8.47
CA CYS A 50 8.92 3.52 -9.20
C CYS A 50 9.02 4.95 -9.74
N TYR A 51 10.18 5.56 -9.53
CA TYR A 51 10.61 6.77 -10.22
C TYR A 51 11.59 6.38 -11.31
N VAL A 52 11.44 7.04 -12.44
CA VAL A 52 12.15 6.73 -13.66
C VAL A 52 12.70 8.03 -14.21
N ASP A 53 13.99 8.04 -14.55
CA ASP A 53 14.65 9.16 -15.21
C ASP A 53 15.66 8.63 -16.23
N GLN A 54 15.95 9.43 -17.25
CA GLN A 54 16.85 9.07 -18.33
C GLN A 54 17.72 10.26 -18.72
N GLU A 55 18.97 10.00 -19.07
CA GLU A 55 19.82 11.01 -19.70
C GLU A 55 19.23 11.40 -21.04
N ARG A 56 19.24 12.70 -21.35
CA ARG A 56 18.81 13.22 -22.64
C ARG A 56 19.90 14.09 -23.21
N ASN A 57 20.13 13.97 -24.51
CA ASN A 57 20.88 14.98 -25.24
C ASN A 57 19.99 16.17 -25.55
N LYS A 58 20.36 17.35 -25.06
CA LYS A 58 19.79 18.61 -25.53
C LYS A 58 20.62 19.11 -26.70
N SER A 59 20.52 18.46 -27.86
CA SER A 59 20.82 19.13 -29.13
C SER A 59 19.53 19.76 -29.65
N PRO A 60 19.41 21.10 -29.73
CA PRO A 60 18.14 21.74 -30.11
C PRO A 60 17.75 21.52 -31.57
N HIS A 61 18.68 21.27 -32.49
CA HIS A 61 18.39 21.20 -33.92
C HIS A 61 19.17 20.07 -34.59
N GLY A 62 18.44 19.23 -35.31
CA GLY A 62 19.06 18.50 -36.42
C GLY A 62 19.57 19.52 -37.41
N ILE A 63 20.89 19.55 -37.61
CA ILE A 63 21.63 19.91 -38.83
C ILE A 63 23.11 19.87 -38.44
N GLY A 64 23.90 19.14 -39.21
CA GLY A 64 25.35 19.36 -39.31
C GLY A 64 26.19 18.51 -38.38
N GLY A 65 26.83 17.48 -38.96
CA GLY A 65 27.88 16.71 -38.32
C GLY A 65 29.01 17.61 -37.84
N GLY A 66 29.34 17.50 -36.56
CA GLY A 66 30.45 18.22 -35.95
C GLY A 66 30.50 17.95 -34.46
N SER A 67 31.38 17.03 -34.06
CA SER A 67 31.99 16.88 -32.74
C SER A 67 31.19 17.36 -31.51
N GLY A 68 30.71 16.41 -30.71
CA GLY A 68 30.70 16.61 -29.27
C GLY A 68 29.51 16.01 -28.54
N PHE A 69 29.76 14.88 -27.89
CA PHE A 69 29.03 14.33 -26.75
C PHE A 69 28.94 15.32 -25.53
N LEU A 70 29.05 16.62 -25.75
CA LEU A 70 29.41 17.62 -24.73
C LEU A 70 28.21 18.26 -24.01
N ASN A 71 26.98 17.97 -24.44
CA ASN A 71 25.75 18.54 -23.86
C ASN A 71 24.72 17.47 -23.47
N SER A 72 25.19 16.30 -23.04
CA SER A 72 24.35 15.26 -22.45
C SER A 72 24.01 15.62 -21.00
N GLU A 73 22.77 15.38 -20.60
CA GLU A 73 22.42 15.36 -19.18
C GLU A 73 23.12 14.18 -18.50
N GLU A 74 23.68 14.38 -17.31
CA GLU A 74 24.44 13.36 -16.59
C GLU A 74 23.84 13.11 -15.20
N PHE A 75 23.88 11.84 -14.76
CA PHE A 75 23.66 11.48 -13.37
C PHE A 75 24.93 11.75 -12.55
N GLU A 76 24.84 12.74 -11.67
CA GLU A 76 25.88 13.09 -10.72
C GLU A 76 25.26 13.81 -9.52
N LYS A 77 26.00 13.90 -8.43
CA LYS A 77 25.56 14.65 -7.24
C LYS A 77 25.66 16.15 -7.51
N PRO A 78 24.52 16.89 -7.62
CA PRO A 78 24.57 18.33 -7.83
C PRO A 78 25.07 19.03 -6.56
N THR A 79 25.97 20.00 -6.73
CA THR A 79 26.49 20.80 -5.61
C THR A 79 26.18 22.28 -5.79
N ARG A 80 26.10 23.03 -4.69
CA ARG A 80 25.89 24.50 -4.71
C ARG A 80 26.99 25.26 -5.44
N ALA A 81 28.18 24.68 -5.58
CA ALA A 81 29.29 25.28 -6.30
C ALA A 81 29.17 25.08 -7.81
N THR A 82 28.67 23.93 -8.26
CA THR A 82 28.64 23.57 -9.68
C THR A 82 27.30 23.86 -10.37
N CYS A 83 26.19 23.80 -9.62
CA CYS A 83 24.85 23.85 -10.17
C CYS A 83 24.10 25.17 -9.91
N LEU A 84 23.52 25.72 -10.97
CA LEU A 84 22.58 26.83 -10.96
C LEU A 84 21.18 26.33 -10.55
N ARG A 85 20.53 27.07 -9.64
CA ARG A 85 19.13 26.84 -9.19
C ARG A 85 18.89 25.43 -8.65
N LEU A 86 19.62 25.02 -7.61
CA LEU A 86 19.27 23.80 -6.88
C LEU A 86 17.85 23.87 -6.33
N LYS A 87 17.16 22.73 -6.40
CA LYS A 87 15.85 22.57 -5.75
C LYS A 87 15.98 22.67 -4.24
N HIS A 88 14.88 23.07 -3.59
CA HIS A 88 14.75 23.06 -2.14
C HIS A 88 14.51 21.64 -1.64
N GLY A 89 15.56 20.81 -1.67
CA GLY A 89 15.52 19.42 -1.22
C GLY A 89 16.84 18.98 -0.58
N SER A 90 16.82 17.81 0.06
CA SER A 90 18.03 17.22 0.65
C SER A 90 18.78 16.38 -0.38
N TYR A 91 20.04 16.75 -0.62
CA TYR A 91 20.99 16.01 -1.50
C TYR A 91 21.97 15.16 -0.69
N HIS A 92 21.87 15.16 0.65
CA HIS A 92 22.80 14.45 1.52
C HIS A 92 22.74 12.93 1.35
N LYS A 93 21.57 12.42 0.93
CA LYS A 93 21.28 11.00 0.76
C LYS A 93 21.71 10.43 -0.60
N LEU A 94 22.27 11.28 -1.47
CA LEU A 94 22.80 10.87 -2.76
C LEU A 94 24.27 10.45 -2.63
N ASP A 95 24.62 9.37 -3.31
CA ASP A 95 25.98 8.91 -3.51
C ASP A 95 26.68 9.73 -4.60
N ALA A 96 27.94 9.40 -4.90
CA ALA A 96 28.76 10.15 -5.85
C ALA A 96 28.21 10.10 -7.29
N ASP A 97 27.52 9.02 -7.64
CA ASP A 97 26.84 8.80 -8.93
C ASP A 97 25.50 9.56 -9.04
N GLY A 98 25.11 10.32 -8.01
CA GLY A 98 23.84 11.02 -7.97
C GLY A 98 22.64 10.13 -7.72
N LEU A 99 22.82 8.86 -7.33
CA LEU A 99 21.71 7.96 -6.99
C LEU A 99 21.63 7.74 -5.47
N VAL A 100 20.47 7.32 -5.00
CA VAL A 100 20.26 6.98 -3.59
C VAL A 100 20.51 5.50 -3.35
N ALA A 101 21.24 5.13 -2.30
CA ALA A 101 21.49 3.73 -1.98
C ALA A 101 20.21 2.98 -1.54
N PRO A 102 20.02 1.70 -1.94
CA PRO A 102 18.98 0.83 -1.39
C PRO A 102 19.06 0.74 0.14
N GLY A 103 17.91 0.68 0.81
CA GLY A 103 17.81 0.70 2.28
C GLY A 103 17.77 2.09 2.90
N THR A 104 18.02 3.16 2.13
CA THR A 104 17.97 4.53 2.63
C THR A 104 16.53 4.98 2.88
N ARG A 105 16.27 5.60 4.05
CA ARG A 105 14.98 6.21 4.38
C ARG A 105 14.84 7.57 3.69
N VAL A 106 13.79 7.73 2.90
CA VAL A 106 13.48 8.96 2.14
C VAL A 106 12.12 9.53 2.53
N SER A 107 11.99 10.84 2.39
CA SER A 107 10.84 11.67 2.74
C SER A 107 10.61 12.71 1.63
N GLY A 108 9.43 13.32 1.60
CA GLY A 108 8.94 14.02 0.40
C GLY A 108 9.81 15.14 -0.17
N SER A 109 10.67 15.77 0.62
CA SER A 109 11.62 16.80 0.15
C SER A 109 13.00 16.24 -0.24
N ASP A 110 13.23 14.94 -0.09
CA ASP A 110 14.50 14.33 -0.45
C ASP A 110 14.62 14.14 -1.96
N ILE A 111 15.84 14.34 -2.44
CA ILE A 111 16.21 14.06 -3.82
C ILE A 111 16.59 12.59 -3.92
N ILE A 112 15.99 11.89 -4.87
CA ILE A 112 16.21 10.45 -5.09
C ILE A 112 17.09 10.18 -6.32
N ILE A 113 17.06 11.08 -7.30
CA ILE A 113 17.89 11.01 -8.51
C ILE A 113 18.47 12.41 -8.73
N GLY A 114 19.76 12.53 -8.50
CA GLY A 114 20.59 13.68 -8.85
C GLY A 114 20.88 13.66 -10.34
N LYS A 115 20.46 14.74 -11.02
CA LYS A 115 20.63 14.88 -12.46
C LYS A 115 20.99 16.30 -12.78
N THR A 116 21.99 16.48 -13.64
CA THR A 116 22.46 17.80 -14.03
C THR A 116 22.37 17.96 -15.55
N CYS A 117 22.03 19.18 -15.98
CA CYS A 117 22.07 19.57 -17.38
C CYS A 117 23.21 20.58 -17.56
N PRO A 118 24.17 20.38 -18.47
CA PRO A 118 25.13 21.43 -18.81
C PRO A 118 24.39 22.67 -19.35
N LEU A 119 24.86 23.85 -18.95
CA LEU A 119 24.41 25.12 -19.53
C LEU A 119 25.24 25.43 -20.77
N PRO A 120 24.66 26.03 -21.83
CA PRO A 120 25.43 26.48 -22.97
C PRO A 120 26.48 27.52 -22.51
N SER A 121 27.72 27.37 -22.97
CA SER A 121 28.78 28.34 -22.73
C SER A 121 28.48 29.63 -23.50
N ASN A 122 28.21 30.73 -22.77
CA ASN A 122 28.16 32.07 -23.35
C ASN A 122 29.58 32.65 -23.34
N ASP A 123 30.34 32.41 -24.41
CA ASP A 123 31.73 32.88 -24.58
C ASP A 123 31.87 34.37 -24.98
N GLU A 124 30.84 35.21 -24.79
CA GLU A 124 30.92 36.61 -25.25
C GLU A 124 31.65 37.57 -24.29
N ASN A 125 31.91 37.18 -23.02
CA ASN A 125 32.47 38.12 -22.02
C ASN A 125 33.65 37.62 -21.15
N GLY A 126 34.27 36.47 -21.45
CA GLY A 126 35.53 36.03 -20.80
C GLY A 126 35.51 35.86 -19.27
N LEU A 127 34.34 35.99 -18.64
CA LEU A 127 34.10 35.71 -17.23
C LEU A 127 33.65 34.25 -17.12
N GLU A 128 34.44 33.40 -16.47
CA GLU A 128 34.02 32.02 -16.19
C GLU A 128 32.65 32.03 -15.51
N ALA A 129 31.67 31.37 -16.13
CA ALA A 129 30.35 31.27 -15.56
C ALA A 129 30.45 30.56 -14.19
N ARG A 130 30.08 31.28 -13.12
CA ARG A 130 30.12 30.78 -11.72
C ARG A 130 29.46 29.42 -11.54
N HIS A 131 28.48 29.07 -12.38
CA HIS A 131 27.83 27.77 -12.40
C HIS A 131 27.79 27.23 -13.84
N GLN A 132 28.27 26.00 -14.02
CA GLN A 132 28.40 25.36 -15.34
C GLN A 132 27.20 24.46 -15.67
N LYS A 133 26.49 23.97 -14.65
CA LYS A 133 25.37 23.02 -14.80
C LYS A 133 24.10 23.57 -14.19
N ARG A 134 22.93 23.08 -14.61
CA ARG A 134 21.61 23.34 -14.02
C ARG A 134 21.10 22.07 -13.37
N ASP A 135 20.45 22.20 -12.21
CA ASP A 135 19.82 21.08 -11.54
C ASP A 135 18.52 20.65 -12.26
N ALA A 136 18.45 19.37 -12.63
CA ALA A 136 17.28 18.70 -13.20
C ALA A 136 16.90 17.43 -12.42
N SER A 137 17.31 17.35 -11.15
CA SER A 137 17.08 16.22 -10.25
C SER A 137 15.61 15.86 -10.06
N THR A 138 15.33 14.61 -9.75
CA THR A 138 13.98 14.13 -9.42
C THR A 138 13.81 14.02 -7.90
N THR A 139 12.79 14.70 -7.38
CA THR A 139 12.39 14.69 -5.96
C THR A 139 11.38 13.57 -5.69
N LEU A 140 11.30 13.13 -4.44
CA LEU A 140 10.14 12.38 -3.98
C LEU A 140 8.88 13.28 -4.01
N ARG A 141 7.68 12.68 -3.95
CA ARG A 141 6.43 13.43 -3.79
C ARG A 141 6.32 13.92 -2.34
N THR A 142 5.85 15.15 -2.14
CA THR A 142 5.83 15.83 -0.83
C THR A 142 5.13 15.04 0.29
N HIS A 143 4.04 14.34 -0.02
CA HIS A 143 3.25 13.56 0.96
C HIS A 143 3.60 12.07 0.97
N GLU A 144 4.75 11.69 0.42
CA GLU A 144 5.23 10.32 0.43
C GLU A 144 6.51 10.22 1.26
N ASN A 145 6.63 9.12 1.99
CA ASN A 145 7.81 8.73 2.73
C ASN A 145 7.99 7.22 2.58
N GLY A 146 9.19 6.71 2.81
CA GLY A 146 9.44 5.29 2.64
C GLY A 146 10.91 4.94 2.66
N ILE A 147 11.21 3.74 2.17
CA ILE A 147 12.56 3.20 2.07
C ILE A 147 12.81 2.89 0.59
N ILE A 148 14.00 3.20 0.11
CA ILE A 148 14.44 2.78 -1.22
C ILE A 148 14.62 1.26 -1.22
N ASP A 149 13.92 0.60 -2.12
CA ASP A 149 13.88 -0.87 -2.19
C ASP A 149 14.92 -1.40 -3.18
N SER A 150 14.93 -0.86 -4.40
CA SER A 150 15.87 -1.25 -5.44
C SER A 150 16.20 -0.07 -6.34
N VAL A 151 17.47 0.08 -6.68
CA VAL A 151 17.93 1.02 -7.70
C VAL A 151 18.52 0.24 -8.87
N MET A 152 18.01 0.53 -10.05
CA MET A 152 18.46 -0.09 -11.30
C MET A 152 19.01 1.00 -12.21
N LEU A 153 20.25 0.83 -12.65
CA LEU A 153 20.88 1.63 -13.70
C LEU A 153 21.07 0.73 -14.93
N THR A 154 20.55 1.15 -16.07
CA THR A 154 20.68 0.44 -17.35
C THR A 154 20.86 1.43 -18.48
N THR A 155 21.10 0.95 -19.69
CA THR A 155 21.13 1.76 -20.91
C THR A 155 19.93 1.44 -21.78
N ASN A 156 19.34 2.46 -22.39
CA ASN A 156 18.29 2.31 -23.40
C ASN A 156 18.89 1.81 -24.73
N ALA A 157 18.02 1.41 -25.67
CA ALA A 157 18.43 0.99 -27.01
C ALA A 157 19.24 2.06 -27.78
N GLU A 158 19.03 3.34 -27.46
CA GLU A 158 19.75 4.48 -28.04
C GLU A 158 21.12 4.76 -27.37
N GLY A 159 21.50 3.99 -26.34
CA GLY A 159 22.76 4.15 -25.61
C GLY A 159 22.73 5.15 -24.44
N PHE A 160 21.61 5.82 -24.18
CA PHE A 160 21.45 6.71 -23.02
C PHE A 160 21.30 5.93 -21.72
N LYS A 161 21.93 6.40 -20.64
CA LYS A 161 21.71 5.82 -19.31
C LYS A 161 20.30 6.16 -18.82
N PHE A 162 19.69 5.18 -18.17
CA PHE A 162 18.36 5.25 -17.61
C PHE A 162 18.40 4.64 -16.21
N THR A 163 17.77 5.32 -15.25
CA THR A 163 17.68 4.86 -13.87
C THR A 163 16.22 4.64 -13.45
N LYS A 164 15.99 3.57 -12.72
CA LYS A 164 14.72 3.25 -12.09
C LYS A 164 14.92 3.02 -10.60
N VAL A 165 14.37 3.92 -9.81
CA VAL A 165 14.41 3.88 -8.35
C VAL A 165 13.04 3.43 -7.84
N ARG A 166 12.96 2.21 -7.30
CA ARG A 166 11.77 1.70 -6.63
C ARG A 166 11.84 2.05 -5.16
N PHE A 167 10.81 2.71 -4.64
CA PHE A 167 10.63 2.88 -3.19
C PHE A 167 9.44 2.05 -2.72
N ARG A 168 9.50 1.68 -1.44
CA ARG A 168 8.43 0.99 -0.72
C ARG A 168 8.00 1.77 0.51
N ASN A 169 6.71 1.72 0.81
CA ASN A 169 6.12 2.28 2.02
C ASN A 169 5.18 1.24 2.64
N ILE A 170 5.38 0.92 3.91
CA ILE A 170 4.50 0.03 4.66
C ILE A 170 3.27 0.83 5.07
N ARG A 171 2.10 0.42 4.58
CA ARG A 171 0.81 1.00 4.91
C ARG A 171 0.14 0.11 5.94
N ILE A 172 0.07 0.64 7.16
CA ILE A 172 -0.72 0.05 8.24
C ILE A 172 -2.15 0.61 8.10
N PRO A 173 -3.20 -0.22 8.24
CA PRO A 173 -4.57 0.24 8.23
C PRO A 173 -4.81 1.42 9.19
N GLN A 174 -5.47 2.47 8.71
CA GLN A 174 -5.83 3.66 9.48
C GLN A 174 -7.32 3.97 9.37
N ILE A 175 -7.82 4.82 10.27
CA ILE A 175 -9.17 5.38 10.20
C ILE A 175 -9.37 6.05 8.82
N GLY A 176 -10.48 5.72 8.16
CA GLY A 176 -10.79 6.15 6.79
C GLY A 176 -10.36 5.18 5.69
N ASP A 177 -9.52 4.19 5.97
CA ASP A 177 -9.20 3.13 5.00
C ASP A 177 -10.43 2.27 4.71
N LYS A 178 -10.55 1.85 3.44
CA LYS A 178 -11.72 1.15 2.92
C LYS A 178 -11.51 -0.35 2.90
N PHE A 179 -12.49 -1.08 3.41
CA PHE A 179 -12.55 -2.54 3.40
C PHE A 179 -13.86 -2.99 2.75
N ALA A 180 -13.84 -4.18 2.16
CA ALA A 180 -15.03 -4.76 1.57
C ALA A 180 -15.06 -6.28 1.76
N SER A 181 -16.25 -6.84 1.94
CA SER A 181 -16.47 -8.28 1.85
C SER A 181 -16.63 -8.74 0.39
N ARG A 182 -16.60 -10.06 0.18
CA ARG A 182 -16.90 -10.70 -1.11
C ARG A 182 -18.33 -10.43 -1.60
N HIS A 183 -19.21 -9.99 -0.72
CA HIS A 183 -20.63 -9.75 -1.00
C HIS A 183 -20.97 -8.26 -1.20
N GLY A 184 -19.97 -7.43 -1.52
CA GLY A 184 -20.19 -6.01 -1.83
C GLY A 184 -20.47 -5.13 -0.61
N GLN A 185 -20.33 -5.68 0.61
CA GLN A 185 -20.40 -4.89 1.84
C GLN A 185 -19.11 -4.10 2.00
N LYS A 186 -19.15 -2.82 1.64
CA LYS A 186 -18.01 -1.90 1.74
C LYS A 186 -18.20 -0.96 2.93
N GLY A 187 -17.09 -0.65 3.58
CA GLY A 187 -17.08 0.30 4.68
C GLY A 187 -15.71 0.90 4.93
N THR A 188 -15.68 1.99 5.68
CA THR A 188 -14.43 2.62 6.14
C THR A 188 -14.18 2.29 7.60
N ILE A 189 -12.92 2.17 8.01
CA ILE A 189 -12.60 2.11 9.45
C ILE A 189 -13.08 3.43 10.08
N GLY A 190 -14.11 3.35 10.93
CA GLY A 190 -14.65 4.48 11.69
C GLY A 190 -13.88 4.70 12.98
N MET A 191 -13.62 3.62 13.73
CA MET A 191 -12.86 3.65 14.97
C MET A 191 -12.05 2.37 15.15
N THR A 192 -10.97 2.44 15.91
CA THR A 192 -10.21 1.28 16.35
C THR A 192 -10.17 1.19 17.87
N TYR A 193 -10.32 -0.01 18.41
CA TYR A 193 -10.24 -0.30 19.85
C TYR A 193 -9.20 -1.38 20.11
N ARG A 194 -8.52 -1.30 21.25
CA ARG A 194 -7.60 -2.37 21.66
C ARG A 194 -8.40 -3.58 22.13
N GLN A 195 -7.74 -4.73 22.22
CA GLN A 195 -8.39 -5.99 22.59
C GLN A 195 -9.11 -5.91 23.94
N GLU A 196 -8.59 -5.13 24.90
CA GLU A 196 -9.22 -4.91 26.22
C GLU A 196 -10.59 -4.21 26.15
N ASP A 197 -10.78 -3.33 25.16
CA ASP A 197 -12.01 -2.55 24.98
C ASP A 197 -12.95 -3.20 23.96
N MET A 198 -12.61 -4.37 23.43
CA MET A 198 -13.40 -5.05 22.41
C MET A 198 -14.32 -6.10 23.03
N PRO A 199 -15.55 -6.26 22.50
CA PRO A 199 -16.44 -7.33 22.93
C PRO A 199 -15.79 -8.70 22.75
N PHE A 200 -15.98 -9.63 23.68
CA PHE A 200 -15.40 -10.98 23.59
C PHE A 200 -16.41 -12.07 23.95
N THR A 201 -16.22 -13.28 23.42
CA THR A 201 -17.06 -14.44 23.76
C THR A 201 -16.60 -15.08 25.07
N ILE A 202 -17.44 -15.92 25.68
CA ILE A 202 -17.09 -16.69 26.89
C ILE A 202 -15.84 -17.60 26.72
N GLU A 203 -15.52 -17.93 25.47
CA GLU A 203 -14.34 -18.74 25.11
C GLU A 203 -13.08 -17.87 24.93
N GLY A 204 -13.19 -16.55 25.07
CA GLY A 204 -12.10 -15.60 24.88
C GLY A 204 -11.87 -15.16 23.42
N VAL A 205 -12.84 -15.39 22.52
CA VAL A 205 -12.71 -14.94 21.13
C VAL A 205 -13.10 -13.46 21.03
N THR A 206 -12.13 -12.63 20.65
CA THR A 206 -12.35 -11.21 20.32
C THR A 206 -12.47 -11.06 18.80
N PRO A 207 -13.46 -10.32 18.27
CA PRO A 207 -13.58 -10.10 16.84
C PRO A 207 -12.50 -9.15 16.33
N ASP A 208 -12.15 -9.31 15.05
CA ASP A 208 -11.25 -8.41 14.33
C ASP A 208 -12.00 -7.19 13.79
N ILE A 209 -13.25 -7.40 13.36
CA ILE A 209 -14.12 -6.38 12.76
C ILE A 209 -15.51 -6.46 13.40
N VAL A 210 -16.07 -5.33 13.79
CA VAL A 210 -17.48 -5.22 14.20
C VAL A 210 -18.26 -4.47 13.14
N VAL A 211 -19.26 -5.13 12.57
CA VAL A 211 -20.18 -4.59 11.56
C VAL A 211 -21.53 -4.29 12.19
N ASN A 212 -22.20 -3.26 11.67
CA ASN A 212 -23.52 -2.89 12.17
C ASN A 212 -24.61 -3.82 11.62
N PRO A 213 -25.49 -4.36 12.47
CA PRO A 213 -26.62 -5.20 12.06
C PRO A 213 -27.51 -4.55 11.00
N HIS A 214 -27.69 -3.23 11.02
CA HIS A 214 -28.55 -2.52 10.06
C HIS A 214 -28.06 -2.60 8.60
N ALA A 215 -26.79 -2.93 8.37
CA ALA A 215 -26.23 -3.08 7.02
C ALA A 215 -26.68 -4.37 6.32
N ILE A 216 -27.24 -5.35 7.05
CA ILE A 216 -27.60 -6.66 6.49
C ILE A 216 -29.02 -6.68 5.92
N PRO A 217 -30.09 -6.30 6.67
CA PRO A 217 -31.46 -6.35 6.15
C PRO A 217 -31.67 -5.43 4.95
N SER A 218 -31.06 -4.24 4.97
CA SER A 218 -31.20 -3.23 3.92
C SER A 218 -30.58 -3.65 2.58
N ARG A 219 -29.54 -4.48 2.62
CA ARG A 219 -28.80 -4.93 1.42
C ARG A 219 -29.14 -6.32 0.95
N MET A 220 -29.94 -7.06 1.73
CA MET A 220 -30.37 -8.42 1.41
C MET A 220 -29.19 -9.37 1.08
N THR A 221 -28.05 -9.18 1.76
CA THR A 221 -26.81 -9.94 1.52
C THR A 221 -26.77 -11.24 2.33
N ILE A 222 -27.77 -12.12 2.13
CA ILE A 222 -27.87 -13.38 2.89
C ILE A 222 -26.66 -14.30 2.67
N GLY A 223 -26.06 -14.26 1.47
CA GLY A 223 -24.86 -15.02 1.17
C GLY A 223 -23.70 -14.71 2.11
N HIS A 224 -23.60 -13.47 2.62
CA HIS A 224 -22.57 -13.09 3.58
C HIS A 224 -22.76 -13.79 4.93
N LEU A 225 -24.00 -13.96 5.38
CA LEU A 225 -24.30 -14.71 6.59
C LEU A 225 -24.03 -16.21 6.41
N ILE A 226 -24.39 -16.76 5.25
CA ILE A 226 -24.11 -18.17 4.92
C ILE A 226 -22.59 -18.40 4.87
N GLU A 227 -21.82 -17.46 4.29
CA GLU A 227 -20.35 -17.48 4.29
C GLU A 227 -19.79 -17.52 5.72
N CYS A 228 -20.31 -16.68 6.63
CA CYS A 228 -19.88 -16.70 8.04
C CYS A 228 -20.15 -18.03 8.74
N LEU A 229 -21.31 -18.65 8.48
CA LEU A 229 -21.66 -19.96 9.06
C LEU A 229 -20.78 -21.08 8.51
N LEU A 230 -20.61 -21.13 7.19
CA LEU A 230 -19.76 -22.12 6.53
C LEU A 230 -18.29 -21.95 6.98
N GLY A 231 -17.80 -20.71 7.07
CA GLY A 231 -16.46 -20.42 7.56
C GLY A 231 -16.25 -20.84 9.01
N LYS A 232 -17.29 -20.70 9.85
CA LYS A 232 -17.26 -21.18 11.24
C LYS A 232 -17.18 -22.71 11.30
N VAL A 233 -18.00 -23.43 10.52
CA VAL A 233 -17.92 -24.91 10.44
C VAL A 233 -16.54 -25.33 9.94
N SER A 234 -16.09 -24.75 8.83
CA SER A 234 -14.79 -25.04 8.20
C SER A 234 -13.61 -24.85 9.16
N SER A 235 -13.63 -23.78 9.96
CA SER A 235 -12.56 -23.52 10.94
C SER A 235 -12.52 -24.52 12.10
N GLN A 236 -13.63 -25.21 12.38
CA GLN A 236 -13.78 -26.15 13.48
C GLN A 236 -13.55 -27.60 13.04
N THR A 237 -13.99 -27.96 11.84
CA THR A 237 -13.72 -29.30 11.27
C THR A 237 -12.32 -29.40 10.69
N GLY A 238 -11.72 -28.27 10.30
CA GLY A 238 -10.43 -28.23 9.62
C GLY A 238 -10.52 -28.46 8.10
N ASP A 239 -11.72 -28.40 7.53
CA ASP A 239 -11.98 -28.59 6.11
C ASP A 239 -12.18 -27.27 5.35
N GLU A 240 -12.07 -27.32 4.02
CA GLU A 240 -12.39 -26.18 3.14
C GLU A 240 -13.86 -26.27 2.70
N GLY A 241 -14.66 -25.23 2.98
CA GLY A 241 -16.06 -25.19 2.57
C GLY A 241 -16.24 -24.92 1.06
N ASP A 242 -17.05 -25.74 0.38
CA ASP A 242 -17.44 -25.49 -1.01
C ASP A 242 -18.54 -24.41 -1.09
N ALA A 243 -18.22 -23.30 -1.75
CA ALA A 243 -19.11 -22.17 -1.98
C ALA A 243 -19.57 -22.07 -3.44
N THR A 244 -19.43 -23.14 -4.24
CA THR A 244 -19.86 -23.17 -5.64
C THR A 244 -21.38 -23.00 -5.73
N PRO A 245 -21.88 -22.11 -6.62
CA PRO A 245 -23.32 -21.90 -6.76
C PRO A 245 -24.02 -23.14 -7.32
N PHE A 246 -25.30 -23.31 -6.94
CA PHE A 246 -26.18 -24.40 -7.41
C PHE A 246 -25.71 -25.82 -7.05
N THR A 247 -25.09 -25.97 -5.89
CA THR A 247 -24.74 -27.26 -5.28
C THR A 247 -25.80 -27.71 -4.28
N ASP A 248 -25.68 -28.95 -3.81
CA ASP A 248 -26.58 -29.53 -2.81
C ASP A 248 -26.30 -29.06 -1.36
N VAL A 249 -25.35 -28.13 -1.18
CA VAL A 249 -25.00 -27.59 0.15
C VAL A 249 -26.13 -26.68 0.63
N THR A 250 -26.79 -27.09 1.72
CA THR A 250 -27.91 -26.34 2.32
C THR A 250 -27.54 -25.71 3.67
N VAL A 251 -28.23 -24.63 4.02
CA VAL A 251 -28.07 -23.97 5.33
C VAL A 251 -28.45 -24.91 6.48
N GLN A 252 -29.43 -25.78 6.29
CA GLN A 252 -29.78 -26.84 7.25
C GLN A 252 -28.60 -27.79 7.51
N ALA A 253 -27.93 -28.29 6.47
CA ALA A 253 -26.78 -29.17 6.66
C ALA A 253 -25.64 -28.48 7.43
N ILE A 254 -25.39 -27.19 7.14
CA ILE A 254 -24.41 -26.38 7.88
C ILE A 254 -24.83 -26.21 9.35
N SER A 255 -26.12 -25.97 9.59
CA SER A 255 -26.71 -25.85 10.94
C SER A 255 -26.55 -27.12 11.76
N ASP A 256 -26.88 -28.27 11.18
CA ASP A 256 -26.81 -29.55 11.87
C ASP A 256 -25.37 -29.90 12.23
N THR A 257 -24.43 -29.58 11.34
CA THR A 257 -22.99 -29.71 11.60
C THR A 257 -22.50 -28.75 12.70
N LEU A 258 -23.00 -27.51 12.72
CA LEU A 258 -22.71 -26.56 13.81
C LEU A 258 -23.18 -27.10 15.17
N HIS A 259 -24.40 -27.63 15.23
CA HIS A 259 -24.98 -28.17 16.45
C HIS A 259 -24.27 -29.45 16.90
N SER A 260 -23.83 -30.32 15.99
CA SER A 260 -23.07 -31.53 16.34
C SER A 260 -21.71 -31.20 16.96
N LEU A 261 -21.13 -30.05 16.59
CA LEU A 261 -19.92 -29.49 17.19
C LEU A 261 -20.17 -28.75 18.52
N GLY A 262 -21.41 -28.72 19.02
CA GLY A 262 -21.78 -28.01 20.25
C GLY A 262 -21.80 -26.48 20.11
N LEU A 263 -21.82 -25.96 18.89
CA LEU A 263 -21.79 -24.53 18.60
C LEU A 263 -23.17 -24.02 18.24
N ILE A 264 -23.53 -22.87 18.80
CA ILE A 264 -24.76 -22.15 18.47
C ILE A 264 -24.54 -21.10 17.38
N PHE A 265 -25.62 -20.71 16.69
CA PHE A 265 -25.61 -19.68 15.64
C PHE A 265 -25.06 -18.34 16.11
N ALA A 266 -25.58 -17.83 17.23
CA ALA A 266 -25.14 -16.59 17.85
C ALA A 266 -24.53 -16.89 19.22
N LYS A 267 -23.30 -16.47 19.46
CA LYS A 267 -22.64 -16.62 20.77
C LYS A 267 -22.95 -15.43 21.66
N PHE A 268 -23.04 -15.66 22.96
CA PHE A 268 -23.07 -14.59 23.95
C PHE A 268 -21.75 -13.83 23.92
N ILE A 269 -21.85 -12.51 23.93
CA ILE A 269 -20.74 -11.58 23.92
C ILE A 269 -20.79 -10.80 25.24
N VAL A 270 -19.65 -10.67 25.89
CA VAL A 270 -19.45 -9.83 27.07
C VAL A 270 -18.95 -8.47 26.60
N ASP A 271 -19.58 -7.40 27.09
CA ASP A 271 -19.11 -6.04 26.86
C ASP A 271 -18.16 -5.64 28.00
N PRO A 272 -16.87 -5.40 27.73
CA PRO A 272 -15.93 -4.96 28.74
C PRO A 272 -16.24 -3.55 29.28
N LEU A 273 -16.97 -2.71 28.52
CA LEU A 273 -17.27 -1.33 28.92
C LEU A 273 -18.38 -1.20 29.97
N LEU A 274 -19.04 -2.31 30.34
CA LEU A 274 -20.10 -2.33 31.34
C LEU A 274 -19.58 -2.62 32.77
N TYR A 275 -18.28 -2.82 32.93
CA TYR A 275 -17.59 -3.08 34.21
C TYR A 275 -16.53 -2.02 34.49
#